data_AF-A0A5Q0EL59-F1
#
_entry.id   AF-A0A5Q0EL59-F1
#
_cell.length_a   1.000
_cell.length_b   1.000
_cell.length_c   1.000
_cell.angle_alpha   90.00
_cell.angle_beta   90.00
_cell.angle_gamma   90.00
#
_symmetry.space_group_name_H-M   'P 1'
#
loop_
_entity.id
_entity.type
_entity.pdbx_description
1 polymer ?
#
loop_
_entity_poly.entity_id
_entity_poly.type
_entity_poly.pdbx_seq_one_letter_code
_entity_poly.pdbx_strand_id
1 'polypeptide(L)'
;MLYARPAPGQATGRGRPRRYGAKLGSVSELARRLRDQATPLKVFLYGRHREVLAVETVVMHRRLKCPVRVVWVFRQTRFVAFFSTDLRLSPEQIIEYYGARWKIESGFKEIKQELGSTSCQARTADAVTNHLQFCLMAATLTWIYADRIVPDPQRRHVVKGRASFAFSDVRRLIADAALDPDFMRLWPGERKAPKNGFAALLLRLVA
;
A
#
# COMPACT_ATOMS: atom_id res chain seq x y z
N MET A 1 -1.25 3.16 25.78
CA MET A 1 -1.53 4.34 26.63
C MET A 1 -0.97 5.57 25.94
N LEU A 2 -1.82 6.59 25.78
CA LEU A 2 -1.50 7.85 25.11
C LEU A 2 -1.23 8.95 26.13
N TYR A 3 -0.36 9.89 25.79
CA TYR A 3 0.05 11.00 26.66
C TYR A 3 -0.24 12.33 25.97
N ALA A 4 -0.58 13.36 26.73
CA ALA A 4 -0.69 14.71 26.22
C ALA A 4 0.70 15.21 25.78
N ARG A 5 0.71 16.20 24.88
CA ARG A 5 1.92 16.99 24.65
C ARG A 5 2.28 17.74 25.94
N PRO A 6 3.58 17.88 26.26
CA PRO A 6 3.99 18.73 27.36
C PRO A 6 3.51 20.16 27.08
N ALA A 7 2.87 20.81 28.06
CA ALA A 7 2.39 22.17 27.91
C ALA A 7 3.58 23.12 27.70
N PRO A 8 3.54 24.02 26.69
CA PRO A 8 4.57 25.04 26.53
C PRO A 8 4.56 25.93 27.77
N GLY A 9 5.66 25.98 28.52
CA GLY A 9 5.81 26.86 29.70
C GLY A 9 5.89 26.19 31.07
N GLN A 10 5.72 24.86 31.20
CA GLN A 10 5.92 24.16 32.50
C GLN A 10 7.39 23.91 32.87
N ALA A 11 8.33 24.73 32.39
CA ALA A 11 9.73 24.69 32.77
C ALA A 11 9.96 25.63 33.98
N THR A 12 9.22 25.44 35.07
CA THR A 12 9.34 26.29 36.27
C THR A 12 10.34 25.75 37.30
N GLY A 13 11.01 24.63 37.03
CA GLY A 13 11.97 24.00 37.96
C GLY A 13 13.32 23.69 37.32
N ARG A 14 14.37 23.61 38.15
CA ARG A 14 15.69 23.10 37.76
C ARG A 14 15.56 21.63 37.31
N GLY A 15 15.93 21.33 36.06
CA GLY A 15 16.00 19.97 35.53
C GLY A 15 15.64 19.84 34.06
N ARG A 16 15.76 18.62 33.53
CA ARG A 16 15.41 18.30 32.13
C ARG A 16 13.90 18.51 31.91
N PRO A 17 13.47 19.25 30.86
CA PRO A 17 12.06 19.43 30.53
C PRO A 17 11.31 18.09 30.39
N ARG A 18 10.05 18.08 30.85
CA ARG A 18 9.19 16.89 30.75
C ARG A 18 8.93 16.54 29.27
N ARG A 19 9.20 15.29 28.91
CA ARG A 19 8.97 14.76 27.54
C ARG A 19 7.50 14.38 27.27
N TYR A 20 6.74 14.11 28.31
CA TYR A 20 5.35 13.66 28.23
C TYR A 20 4.49 14.53 29.15
N GLY A 21 3.30 14.89 28.67
CA GLY A 21 2.27 15.53 29.49
C GLY A 21 1.46 14.51 30.29
N ALA A 22 0.26 14.92 30.70
CA ALA A 22 -0.67 14.06 31.44
C ALA A 22 -1.03 12.78 30.67
N LYS A 23 -1.31 11.72 31.41
CA LYS A 23 -1.76 10.44 30.85
C LYS A 23 -3.21 10.59 30.38
N LEU A 24 -3.47 10.35 29.09
CA LEU A 24 -4.80 10.52 28.49
C LEU A 24 -5.68 9.26 28.56
N GLY A 25 -5.08 8.11 28.89
CA GLY A 25 -5.78 6.83 29.00
C GLY A 25 -5.50 5.87 27.85
N SER A 26 -6.41 4.91 27.66
CA SER A 26 -6.39 3.97 26.54
C SER A 26 -7.03 4.55 25.27
N VAL A 27 -6.74 3.96 24.11
CA VAL A 27 -7.32 4.38 22.83
C VAL A 27 -8.85 4.24 22.85
N SER A 28 -9.35 3.19 23.52
CA SER A 28 -10.78 2.90 23.67
C SER A 28 -11.49 3.86 24.63
N GLU A 29 -10.85 4.25 25.73
CA GLU A 29 -11.40 5.27 26.64
C GLU A 29 -11.54 6.62 25.92
N LEU A 30 -10.51 7.03 25.18
CA LEU A 30 -10.56 8.26 24.39
C LEU A 30 -11.61 8.19 23.27
N ALA A 31 -11.75 7.04 22.60
CA ALA A 31 -12.78 6.86 21.59
C ALA A 31 -14.20 7.08 22.15
N ARG A 32 -14.48 6.66 23.39
CA ARG A 32 -15.79 6.91 24.02
C ARG A 32 -15.99 8.38 24.35
N ARG A 33 -14.97 9.05 24.88
CA ARG A 33 -15.03 10.47 25.26
C ARG A 33 -15.14 11.43 24.07
N LEU A 34 -14.50 11.07 22.96
CA LEU A 34 -14.40 11.93 21.77
C LEU A 34 -15.49 11.63 20.73
N ARG A 35 -16.36 10.64 20.97
CA ARG A 35 -17.40 10.25 20.00
C ARG A 35 -18.34 11.39 19.67
N ASP A 36 -18.74 12.16 20.68
CA ASP A 36 -19.69 13.28 20.50
C ASP A 36 -19.04 14.49 19.80
N GLN A 37 -17.72 14.50 19.68
CA GLN A 37 -16.94 15.54 18.98
C GLN A 37 -16.61 15.13 17.54
N ALA A 38 -17.06 13.96 17.09
CA ALA A 38 -16.79 13.47 15.75
C ALA A 38 -17.54 14.29 14.69
N THR A 39 -16.84 14.66 13.63
CA THR A 39 -17.39 15.42 12.50
C THR A 39 -17.44 14.55 11.25
N PRO A 40 -18.43 14.78 10.36
CA PRO A 40 -18.51 14.06 9.09
C PRO A 40 -17.39 14.53 8.15
N LEU A 41 -16.57 13.59 7.67
CA LEU A 41 -15.52 13.82 6.68
C LEU A 41 -15.83 13.04 5.41
N LYS A 42 -15.59 13.67 4.26
CA LYS A 42 -15.73 13.02 2.95
C LYS A 42 -14.37 12.49 2.49
N VAL A 43 -14.27 11.18 2.33
CA VAL A 43 -13.03 10.48 1.96
C VAL A 43 -13.21 9.65 0.69
N PHE A 44 -12.18 9.54 -0.15
CA PHE A 44 -12.18 8.72 -1.34
C PHE A 44 -11.65 7.31 -1.04
N LEU A 45 -12.55 6.33 -0.97
CA LEU A 45 -12.22 4.95 -0.62
C LEU A 45 -12.71 3.99 -1.70
N TYR A 46 -11.80 3.17 -2.22
CA TYR A 46 -12.10 2.11 -3.18
C TYR A 46 -12.84 2.60 -4.44
N GLY A 47 -12.39 3.74 -4.99
CA GLY A 47 -12.95 4.33 -6.20
C GLY A 47 -14.25 5.11 -6.00
N ARG A 48 -14.65 5.42 -4.76
CA ARG A 48 -15.88 6.17 -4.46
C ARG A 48 -15.69 7.07 -3.25
N HIS A 49 -16.33 8.25 -3.27
CA HIS A 49 -16.44 9.08 -2.07
C HIS A 49 -17.39 8.44 -1.05
N ARG A 50 -17.00 8.47 0.22
CA ARG A 50 -17.77 8.00 1.36
C ARG A 50 -17.69 9.02 2.47
N GLU A 51 -18.78 9.17 3.19
CA GLU A 51 -18.81 9.97 4.41
C GLU A 51 -18.47 9.09 5.61
N VAL A 52 -17.58 9.57 6.48
CA VAL A 52 -17.17 8.90 7.71
C VAL A 52 -17.16 9.89 8.86
N LEU A 53 -17.64 9.49 10.04
CA LEU A 53 -17.53 10.30 11.24
C LEU A 53 -16.15 10.11 11.85
N ALA A 54 -15.38 11.19 12.02
CA ALA A 54 -14.05 11.11 12.57
C ALA A 54 -13.71 12.26 13.51
N VAL A 55 -12.78 11.99 14.42
CA VAL A 55 -12.16 12.97 15.31
C VAL A 55 -10.66 12.74 15.33
N GLU A 56 -9.89 13.82 15.40
CA GLU A 56 -8.45 13.76 15.48
C GLU A 56 -7.90 14.35 16.76
N THR A 57 -6.74 13.86 17.20
CA THR A 57 -5.99 14.45 18.30
C THR A 57 -4.52 14.18 18.12
N VAL A 58 -3.69 15.17 18.44
CA VAL A 58 -2.24 15.00 18.47
C VAL A 58 -1.79 14.64 19.88
N VAL A 59 -1.18 13.47 20.03
CA VAL A 59 -0.76 12.89 21.32
C VAL A 59 0.71 12.47 21.27
N MET A 60 1.34 12.39 22.43
CA MET A 60 2.67 11.78 22.57
C MET A 60 2.56 10.26 22.69
N HIS A 61 3.23 9.54 21.80
CA HIS A 61 3.25 8.08 21.83
C HIS A 61 4.44 7.56 22.65
N ARG A 62 4.19 6.75 23.68
CA ARG A 62 5.23 6.32 24.63
C ARG A 62 6.36 5.50 24.02
N ARG A 63 6.04 4.60 23.09
CA ARG A 63 7.04 3.70 22.47
C ARG A 63 7.84 4.40 21.36
N LEU A 64 7.16 5.22 20.57
CA LEU A 64 7.79 5.95 19.45
C LEU A 64 8.51 7.22 19.95
N LYS A 65 8.22 7.68 21.17
CA LYS A 65 8.81 8.86 21.82
C LYS A 65 8.65 10.15 21.01
N CYS A 66 7.66 10.20 20.12
CA CYS A 66 7.35 11.32 19.25
C CYS A 66 5.85 11.66 19.30
N PRO A 67 5.46 12.88 18.89
CA PRO A 67 4.07 13.21 18.67
C PRO A 67 3.52 12.44 17.48
N VAL A 68 2.29 11.95 17.61
CA VAL A 68 1.54 11.28 16.55
C VAL A 68 0.17 11.91 16.44
N ARG A 69 -0.35 12.02 15.21
CA ARG A 69 -1.73 12.38 14.95
C ARG A 69 -2.54 11.09 14.97
N VAL A 70 -3.51 10.99 15.86
CA VAL A 70 -4.42 9.84 15.97
C VAL A 70 -5.78 10.27 15.46
N VAL A 71 -6.36 9.46 14.57
CA VAL A 71 -7.66 9.69 13.96
C VAL A 71 -8.56 8.52 14.33
N TRP A 72 -9.64 8.80 15.06
CA TRP A 72 -10.67 7.80 15.34
C TRP A 72 -11.79 7.94 14.32
N VAL A 73 -12.08 6.86 13.62
CA VAL A 73 -13.21 6.74 12.70
C VAL A 73 -14.31 5.94 13.37
N PHE A 74 -15.48 6.54 13.51
CA PHE A 74 -16.64 5.93 14.14
C PHE A 74 -17.58 5.32 13.09
N ARG A 75 -18.10 4.14 13.43
CA ARG A 75 -19.26 3.52 12.81
C ARG A 75 -20.31 3.30 13.90
N GLN A 76 -21.55 3.01 13.50
CA GLN A 76 -22.72 2.84 14.38
C GLN A 76 -22.36 2.31 15.79
N THR A 77 -21.75 1.12 15.88
CA THR A 77 -21.40 0.48 17.16
C THR A 77 -19.90 0.33 17.41
N ARG A 78 -19.04 0.59 16.43
CA ARG A 78 -17.60 0.28 16.49
C ARG A 78 -16.77 1.50 16.11
N PHE A 79 -15.52 1.52 16.53
CA PHE A 79 -14.55 2.51 16.07
C PHE A 79 -13.29 1.81 15.55
N VAL A 80 -12.56 2.51 14.69
CA VAL A 80 -11.22 2.15 14.26
C VAL A 80 -10.32 3.37 14.51
N ALA A 81 -9.14 3.15 15.07
CA ALA A 81 -8.18 4.23 15.30
C ALA A 81 -6.98 4.05 14.37
N PHE A 82 -6.69 5.08 13.59
CA PHE A 82 -5.47 5.20 12.78
C PHE A 82 -4.51 6.18 13.45
N PHE A 83 -3.22 6.04 13.20
CA PHE A 83 -2.26 7.06 13.62
C PHE A 83 -1.16 7.25 12.58
N SER A 84 -0.62 8.46 12.53
CA SER A 84 0.54 8.80 11.70
C SER A 84 1.56 9.58 12.52
N THR A 85 2.84 9.35 12.23
CA THR A 85 3.95 10.18 12.73
C THR A 85 4.10 11.47 11.93
N ASP A 86 3.60 11.53 10.69
CA ASP A 86 3.54 12.78 9.92
C ASP A 86 2.32 13.59 10.35
N LEU A 87 2.59 14.70 11.05
CA LEU A 87 1.57 15.60 11.59
C LEU A 87 0.99 16.54 10.54
N ARG A 88 1.56 16.61 9.34
CA ARG A 88 1.07 17.46 8.24
C ARG A 88 -0.11 16.83 7.50
N LEU A 89 -0.28 15.51 7.64
CA LEU A 89 -1.38 14.80 7.01
C LEU A 89 -2.71 15.20 7.65
N SER A 90 -3.69 15.45 6.80
CA SER A 90 -5.07 15.66 7.22
C SER A 90 -5.71 14.34 7.68
N PRO A 91 -6.79 14.37 8.48
CA PRO A 91 -7.48 13.15 8.89
C PRO A 91 -8.04 12.36 7.70
N GLU A 92 -8.50 13.04 6.64
CA GLU A 92 -8.93 12.42 5.38
C GLU A 92 -7.80 11.66 4.72
N GLN A 93 -6.63 12.29 4.55
CA GLN A 93 -5.46 11.66 3.94
C GLN A 93 -5.01 10.42 4.72
N ILE A 94 -5.01 10.48 6.05
CA ILE A 94 -4.65 9.31 6.89
C ILE A 94 -5.62 8.15 6.64
N ILE A 95 -6.91 8.43 6.54
CA ILE A 95 -7.95 7.42 6.27
C ILE A 95 -7.79 6.84 4.86
N GLU A 96 -7.56 7.69 3.86
CA GLU A 96 -7.39 7.30 2.46
C GLU A 96 -6.13 6.46 2.24
N TYR A 97 -4.99 6.89 2.80
CA TYR A 97 -3.73 6.14 2.73
C TYR A 97 -3.85 4.78 3.39
N TYR A 98 -4.50 4.71 4.55
CA TYR A 98 -4.77 3.42 5.18
C TYR A 98 -5.73 2.57 4.33
N GLY A 99 -6.73 3.18 3.70
CA GLY A 99 -7.62 2.50 2.75
C GLY A 99 -6.87 1.91 1.55
N ALA A 100 -5.88 2.63 1.02
CA ALA A 100 -5.02 2.17 -0.07
C ALA A 100 -4.20 0.93 0.30
N ARG A 101 -3.93 0.69 1.60
CA ARG A 101 -3.22 -0.50 2.09
C ARG A 101 -3.85 -1.81 1.60
N TRP A 102 -5.18 -1.86 1.46
CA TRP A 102 -5.92 -3.04 0.95
C TRP A 102 -5.45 -3.50 -0.44
N LYS A 103 -4.79 -2.62 -1.20
CA LYS A 103 -4.20 -2.97 -2.49
C LYS A 103 -3.11 -4.05 -2.33
N ILE A 104 -2.44 -4.14 -1.18
CA ILE A 104 -1.47 -5.22 -0.88
C ILE A 104 -2.17 -6.58 -0.83
N GLU A 105 -3.30 -6.69 -0.14
CA GLU A 105 -4.10 -7.91 -0.09
C GLU A 105 -4.61 -8.32 -1.48
N SER A 106 -5.00 -7.33 -2.28
CA SER A 106 -5.38 -7.56 -3.67
C SER A 106 -4.18 -8.06 -4.48
N GLY A 107 -3.00 -7.47 -4.31
CA GLY A 107 -1.75 -7.91 -4.92
C GLY A 107 -1.37 -9.34 -4.53
N PHE A 108 -1.50 -9.74 -3.27
CA PHE A 108 -1.27 -11.13 -2.85
C PHE A 108 -2.24 -12.10 -3.52
N LYS A 109 -3.51 -11.71 -3.70
CA LYS A 109 -4.48 -12.53 -4.43
C LYS A 109 -4.04 -12.69 -5.89
N GLU A 110 -3.64 -11.60 -6.55
CA GLU A 110 -3.19 -11.59 -7.95
C GLU A 110 -1.95 -12.48 -8.14
N ILE A 111 -0.93 -12.32 -7.30
CA ILE A 111 0.30 -13.12 -7.37
C ILE A 111 0.02 -14.62 -7.21
N LYS A 112 -0.87 -14.99 -6.28
CA LYS A 112 -1.22 -16.39 -6.03
C LYS A 112 -2.09 -16.99 -7.14
N GLN A 113 -3.16 -16.30 -7.52
CA GLN A 113 -4.21 -16.84 -8.39
C GLN A 113 -3.92 -16.62 -9.88
N GLU A 114 -3.38 -15.46 -10.26
CA GLU A 114 -3.17 -15.11 -11.68
C GLU A 114 -1.77 -15.48 -12.16
N LEU A 115 -0.76 -15.34 -11.30
CA LEU A 115 0.64 -15.65 -11.65
C LEU A 115 1.11 -17.01 -11.14
N GLY A 116 0.30 -17.71 -10.34
CA GLY A 116 0.58 -19.07 -9.90
C GLY A 116 1.81 -19.18 -9.00
N SER A 117 2.08 -18.19 -8.13
CA SER A 117 3.23 -18.23 -7.23
C SER A 117 3.23 -19.44 -6.29
N THR A 118 2.06 -19.99 -5.99
CA THR A 118 1.87 -21.18 -5.13
C THR A 118 1.95 -22.49 -5.90
N SER A 119 1.98 -22.45 -7.22
CA SER A 119 1.96 -23.63 -8.10
C SER A 119 3.36 -24.09 -8.49
N CYS A 120 4.42 -23.51 -7.92
CA CYS A 120 5.80 -23.90 -8.17
C CYS A 120 6.05 -25.35 -7.71
N GLN A 121 6.57 -26.19 -8.62
CA GLN A 121 6.95 -27.58 -8.34
C GLN A 121 8.48 -27.78 -8.33
N ALA A 122 9.25 -26.69 -8.23
CA ALA A 122 10.69 -26.76 -8.15
C ALA A 122 11.14 -27.42 -6.84
N ARG A 123 12.22 -28.20 -6.89
CA ARG A 123 12.70 -29.02 -5.76
C ARG A 123 13.86 -28.39 -4.98
N THR A 124 14.36 -27.24 -5.43
CA THR A 124 15.47 -26.52 -4.77
C THR A 124 14.99 -25.18 -4.21
N ALA A 125 15.52 -24.78 -3.06
CA ALA A 125 15.13 -23.55 -2.37
C ALA A 125 15.35 -22.29 -3.24
N ASP A 126 16.47 -22.24 -3.97
CA ASP A 126 16.79 -21.13 -4.86
C ASP A 126 15.78 -21.03 -6.01
N ALA A 127 15.40 -22.16 -6.63
CA ALA A 127 14.43 -22.14 -7.72
C ALA A 127 13.04 -21.71 -7.25
N VAL A 128 12.62 -22.13 -6.05
CA VAL A 128 11.35 -21.67 -5.44
C VAL A 128 11.39 -20.17 -5.17
N THR A 129 12.51 -19.66 -4.63
CA THR A 129 12.69 -18.23 -4.35
C THR A 129 12.69 -17.41 -5.64
N ASN A 130 13.43 -17.86 -6.65
CA ASN A 130 13.48 -17.22 -7.96
C ASN A 130 12.09 -17.17 -8.61
N HIS A 131 11.31 -18.25 -8.58
CA HIS A 131 9.93 -18.26 -9.08
C HIS A 131 9.06 -17.19 -8.43
N LEU A 132 9.11 -17.08 -7.10
CA LEU A 132 8.36 -16.05 -6.39
C LEU A 132 8.81 -14.63 -6.80
N GLN A 133 10.12 -14.40 -6.90
CA GLN A 133 10.66 -13.11 -7.35
C GLN A 133 10.21 -12.77 -8.77
N PHE A 134 10.20 -13.74 -9.68
CA PHE A 134 9.66 -13.57 -11.03
C PHE A 134 8.17 -13.23 -11.03
N CYS A 135 7.35 -13.90 -10.21
CA CYS A 135 5.94 -13.54 -10.05
C CYS A 135 5.78 -12.10 -9.52
N LEU A 136 6.57 -11.68 -8.53
CA LEU A 136 6.52 -10.32 -7.98
C LEU A 136 6.91 -9.26 -9.02
N MET A 137 7.95 -9.52 -9.79
CA MET A 137 8.39 -8.66 -10.88
C MET A 137 7.31 -8.57 -11.97
N ALA A 138 6.75 -9.69 -12.41
CA ALA A 138 5.71 -9.75 -13.42
C ALA A 138 4.43 -9.00 -12.97
N ALA A 139 4.03 -9.13 -11.70
CA ALA A 139 2.91 -8.37 -11.14
C ALA A 139 3.16 -6.86 -11.20
N THR A 140 4.37 -6.44 -10.84
CA THR A 140 4.77 -5.03 -10.84
C THR A 140 4.77 -4.46 -12.25
N LEU A 141 5.39 -5.16 -13.21
CA LEU A 141 5.41 -4.76 -14.62
C LEU A 141 4.01 -4.68 -15.23
N THR A 142 3.13 -5.63 -14.88
CA THR A 142 1.74 -5.63 -15.34
C THR A 142 1.00 -4.37 -14.85
N TRP A 143 1.17 -3.98 -13.58
CA TRP A 143 0.54 -2.77 -13.06
C TRP A 143 1.15 -1.47 -13.62
N ILE A 144 2.46 -1.44 -13.87
CA ILE A 144 3.10 -0.32 -14.57
C ILE A 144 2.55 -0.20 -15.99
N TYR A 145 2.41 -1.32 -16.69
CA TYR A 145 1.81 -1.34 -18.02
C TYR A 145 0.35 -0.83 -18.00
N ALA A 146 -0.44 -1.28 -17.02
CA ALA A 146 -1.82 -0.84 -16.82
C ALA A 146 -1.94 0.68 -16.57
N ASP A 147 -0.97 1.29 -15.90
CA ASP A 147 -0.92 2.73 -15.66
C ASP A 147 -0.59 3.55 -16.93
N ARG A 148 0.07 2.93 -17.91
CA ARG A 148 0.55 3.60 -19.14
C ARG A 148 -0.40 3.48 -20.32
N ILE A 149 -1.42 2.64 -20.25
CA ILE A 149 -2.42 2.49 -21.31
C ILE A 149 -3.51 3.56 -21.17
N VAL A 150 -3.85 4.21 -22.29
CA VAL A 150 -4.79 5.35 -22.32
C VAL A 150 -6.27 4.89 -22.27
N PRO A 151 -6.69 3.83 -22.99
CA PRO A 151 -7.98 3.21 -22.71
C PRO A 151 -7.85 2.20 -21.56
N ASP A 152 -8.74 2.31 -20.58
CA ASP A 152 -8.90 1.26 -19.57
C ASP A 152 -9.17 -0.09 -20.27
N PRO A 153 -8.51 -1.19 -19.82
CA PRO A 153 -8.75 -2.53 -20.35
C PRO A 153 -10.23 -2.89 -20.38
N GLN A 154 -10.68 -3.43 -21.51
CA GLN A 154 -12.03 -3.95 -21.59
C GLN A 154 -12.18 -5.17 -20.69
N ARG A 155 -13.17 -5.11 -19.80
CA ARG A 155 -13.39 -6.14 -18.80
C ARG A 155 -14.05 -7.37 -19.40
N ARG A 156 -13.48 -8.56 -19.16
CA ARG A 156 -14.09 -9.83 -19.63
C ARG A 156 -15.43 -10.14 -18.94
N HIS A 157 -15.52 -9.85 -17.64
CA HIS A 157 -16.71 -10.12 -16.83
C HIS A 157 -17.29 -8.81 -16.30
N VAL A 158 -18.31 -8.29 -17.00
CA VAL A 158 -19.02 -7.08 -16.61
C VAL A 158 -19.85 -7.37 -15.35
N VAL A 159 -19.43 -6.81 -14.22
CA VAL A 159 -20.18 -6.86 -12.96
C VAL A 159 -20.85 -5.52 -12.74
N LYS A 160 -22.18 -5.50 -12.59
CA LYS A 160 -22.99 -4.30 -12.37
C LYS A 160 -22.41 -3.47 -11.21
N GLY A 161 -22.10 -2.20 -11.48
CA GLY A 161 -21.58 -1.25 -10.49
C GLY A 161 -20.07 -1.25 -10.28
N ARG A 162 -19.27 -2.04 -11.01
CA ARG A 162 -17.81 -1.92 -10.99
C ARG A 162 -17.29 -1.34 -12.30
N ALA A 163 -16.78 -0.11 -12.23
CA ALA A 163 -16.20 0.60 -13.36
C ALA A 163 -14.70 0.30 -13.55
N SER A 164 -14.00 -0.25 -12.54
CA SER A 164 -12.57 -0.55 -12.64
C SER A 164 -12.28 -1.90 -13.28
N PHE A 165 -11.20 -1.97 -14.05
CA PHE A 165 -10.64 -3.19 -14.61
C PHE A 165 -9.89 -4.02 -13.54
N ALA A 166 -9.69 -5.31 -13.81
CA ALA A 166 -8.97 -6.23 -12.95
C ALA A 166 -7.57 -6.55 -13.50
N PHE A 167 -6.69 -7.07 -12.63
CA PHE A 167 -5.36 -7.53 -13.03
C PHE A 167 -5.41 -8.56 -14.17
N SER A 168 -6.39 -9.47 -14.14
CA SER A 168 -6.60 -10.49 -15.17
C SER A 168 -6.90 -9.90 -16.55
N ASP A 169 -7.57 -8.74 -16.60
CA ASP A 169 -7.85 -8.04 -17.86
C ASP A 169 -6.56 -7.49 -18.48
N VAL A 170 -5.68 -6.90 -17.66
CA VAL A 170 -4.36 -6.42 -18.11
C VAL A 170 -3.45 -7.58 -18.53
N ARG A 171 -3.38 -8.64 -17.72
CA ARG A 171 -2.60 -9.85 -18.04
C ARG A 171 -3.03 -10.44 -19.37
N ARG A 172 -4.34 -10.42 -19.65
CA ARG A 172 -4.87 -10.85 -20.93
C ARG A 172 -4.45 -9.94 -22.07
N LEU A 173 -4.52 -8.61 -21.93
CA LEU A 173 -4.02 -7.69 -22.95
C LEU A 173 -2.56 -7.96 -23.30
N ILE A 174 -1.72 -8.20 -22.28
CA ILE A 174 -0.30 -8.55 -22.48
C ILE A 174 -0.18 -9.89 -23.22
N ALA A 175 -0.97 -10.90 -22.84
CA ALA A 175 -0.96 -12.21 -23.50
C ALA A 175 -1.43 -12.11 -24.96
N ASP A 176 -2.50 -11.37 -25.24
CA ASP A 176 -3.04 -11.16 -26.57
C ASP A 176 -2.01 -10.42 -27.44
N ALA A 177 -1.33 -9.39 -26.90
CA ALA A 177 -0.24 -8.70 -27.59
C ALA A 177 0.97 -9.61 -27.85
N ALA A 178 1.35 -10.46 -26.90
CA ALA A 178 2.47 -11.40 -27.06
C ALA A 178 2.18 -12.53 -28.08
N LEU A 179 0.91 -12.85 -28.29
CA LEU A 179 0.45 -13.82 -29.29
C LEU A 179 0.26 -13.20 -30.68
N ASP A 180 0.37 -11.87 -30.81
CA ASP A 180 0.26 -11.19 -32.09
C ASP A 180 1.41 -11.63 -33.02
N PRO A 181 1.13 -12.07 -34.26
CA PRO A 181 2.16 -12.47 -35.23
C PRO A 181 3.22 -11.38 -35.48
N ASP A 182 2.85 -10.11 -35.32
CA ASP A 182 3.73 -8.96 -35.52
C ASP A 182 4.49 -8.56 -34.24
N PHE A 183 4.26 -9.24 -33.10
CA PHE A 183 4.91 -8.91 -31.83
C PHE A 183 6.45 -8.90 -31.95
N MET A 184 7.03 -9.86 -32.68
CA MET A 184 8.48 -9.94 -32.89
C MET A 184 9.02 -8.83 -33.81
N ARG A 185 8.17 -8.17 -34.61
CA ARG A 185 8.57 -7.04 -35.47
C ARG A 185 8.76 -5.75 -34.67
N LEU A 186 8.15 -5.66 -33.48
CA LEU A 186 8.31 -4.52 -32.57
C LEU A 186 9.69 -4.50 -31.90
N TRP A 187 10.40 -5.64 -31.88
CA TRP A 187 11.79 -5.67 -31.47
C TRP A 187 12.65 -5.20 -32.65
N PRO A 188 13.42 -4.10 -32.54
CA PRO A 188 14.42 -3.77 -33.56
C PRO A 188 15.31 -5.00 -33.71
N GLY A 189 15.25 -5.62 -34.89
CA GLY A 189 15.49 -7.05 -35.11
C GLY A 189 16.63 -7.61 -34.30
N GLU A 190 16.42 -8.83 -33.74
CA GLU A 190 17.39 -9.58 -32.94
C GLU A 190 18.83 -9.18 -33.27
N ARG A 191 19.40 -8.25 -32.50
CA ARG A 191 20.85 -8.07 -32.53
C ARG A 191 21.36 -9.41 -32.09
N LYS A 192 21.91 -10.21 -33.02
CA LYS A 192 22.54 -11.51 -32.75
C LYS A 192 23.19 -11.40 -31.39
N ALA A 193 22.66 -12.11 -30.39
CA ALA A 193 23.22 -12.06 -29.06
C ALA A 193 24.72 -12.29 -29.22
N PRO A 194 25.60 -11.42 -28.69
CA PRO A 194 27.03 -11.64 -28.84
C PRO A 194 27.30 -13.04 -28.28
N LYS A 195 27.74 -13.95 -29.15
CA LYS A 195 28.10 -15.31 -28.75
C LYS A 195 29.04 -15.14 -27.55
N ASN A 196 28.62 -15.65 -26.39
CA ASN A 196 29.38 -15.66 -25.13
C ASN A 196 29.35 -14.38 -24.25
N GLY A 197 28.37 -13.49 -24.39
CA GLY A 197 28.28 -12.27 -23.56
C GLY A 197 28.23 -12.50 -22.04
N PHE A 198 27.46 -13.50 -21.58
CA PHE A 198 27.29 -13.77 -20.15
C PHE A 198 28.50 -14.47 -19.51
N ALA A 199 29.08 -15.47 -20.21
CA ALA A 199 30.27 -16.17 -19.74
C ALA A 199 31.50 -15.25 -19.66
N ALA A 200 31.67 -14.36 -20.64
CA ALA A 200 32.75 -13.36 -20.63
C ALA A 200 32.58 -12.33 -19.50
N LEU A 201 31.34 -11.97 -19.15
CA LEU A 201 31.04 -11.06 -18.05
C LEU A 201 31.35 -11.71 -16.69
N LEU A 202 31.00 -12.99 -16.51
CA LEU A 202 31.31 -13.75 -15.30
C LEU A 202 32.82 -13.94 -15.10
N LEU A 203 33.57 -14.24 -16.16
CA LEU A 203 35.03 -14.41 -16.08
C LEU A 203 35.75 -13.09 -15.72
N ARG A 204 35.20 -11.93 -16.09
CA ARG A 204 35.74 -10.62 -15.70
C ARG A 204 35.49 -10.25 -14.24
N LEU A 205 34.51 -10.86 -13.58
CA LEU A 205 34.18 -10.61 -12.17
C LEU A 205 34.98 -11.47 -11.19
N VAL A 206 35.71 -12.48 -11.70
CA VAL A 206 36.53 -13.41 -10.91
C VAL A 206 38.03 -13.04 -10.95
N ALA A 207 38.42 -12.04 -11.76
CA ALA A 207 39.75 -11.42 -11.74
C ALA A 207 39.76 -10.22 -10.78
#